data_AF-A0A519BWK6-F1
#
_entry.id   AF-A0A519BWK6-F1
#
_cell.length_a   1.000
_cell.length_b   1.000
_cell.length_c   1.000
_cell.angle_alpha   90.00
_cell.angle_beta   90.00
_cell.angle_gamma   90.00
#
_symmetry.space_group_name_H-M   'P 1'
#
loop_
_entity.id
_entity.type
_entity.pdbx_description
1 polymer ?
#
loop_
_entity_poly.entity_id
_entity_poly.type
_entity_poly.pdbx_seq_one_letter_code
_entity_poly.pdbx_strand_id
1 'polypeptide(L)' 'MIQKELLDVLACPEDKSELDYKKEKLICKKCKRVFKIEDNIPIMLPKNF' A
#
# COMPACT_ATOMS: atom_id res chain seq x y z
N MET A 1 6.51 -12.54 -6.44
CA MET A 1 7.17 -11.72 -5.39
C MET A 1 7.31 -10.32 -5.93
N ILE A 2 6.61 -9.35 -5.34
CA ILE A 2 6.88 -7.92 -5.60
C ILE A 2 8.33 -7.63 -5.19
N GLN A 3 9.09 -6.96 -6.04
CA GLN A 3 10.46 -6.56 -5.74
C GLN A 3 10.45 -5.51 -4.62
N LYS A 4 11.31 -5.67 -3.61
CA LYS A 4 11.33 -4.82 -2.41
C LYS A 4 11.53 -3.34 -2.74
N GLU A 5 12.32 -3.04 -3.77
CA GLU A 5 12.59 -1.69 -4.27
C GLU A 5 11.33 -0.97 -4.76
N LEU A 6 10.34 -1.71 -5.31
CA LEU A 6 9.05 -1.14 -5.70
C LEU A 6 8.20 -0.78 -4.49
N LEU A 7 8.32 -1.51 -3.38
CA LEU A 7 7.60 -1.20 -2.14
C LEU A 7 8.14 0.07 -1.48
N ASP A 8 9.45 0.30 -1.58
CA ASP A 8 10.13 1.44 -0.95
C ASP A 8 9.72 2.79 -1.59
N VAL A 9 9.22 2.79 -2.83
CA VAL A 9 8.70 4.00 -3.50
C VAL A 9 7.19 4.22 -3.32
N LEU A 10 6.45 3.25 -2.76
CA LEU A 10 5.00 3.37 -2.59
C LEU A 10 4.65 4.20 -1.36
N ALA A 11 3.76 5.17 -1.56
CA ALA A 11 3.16 5.96 -0.50
C ALA A 11 1.63 5.80 -0.50
N CYS A 12 1.00 6.03 0.65
CA CYS A 12 -0.45 5.98 0.77
C CYS A 12 -1.13 6.93 -0.24
N PRO A 13 -2.17 6.48 -0.98
CA PRO A 13 -2.81 7.30 -2.00
C PRO A 13 -3.51 8.54 -1.42
N GLU A 14 -3.98 8.46 -0.17
CA GLU A 14 -4.74 9.50 0.52
C GLU A 14 -3.86 10.59 1.15
N ASP A 15 -2.86 10.19 1.93
CA ASP A 15 -2.13 11.08 2.84
C ASP A 15 -0.62 11.10 2.56
N LYS A 16 -0.19 10.42 1.49
CA LYS A 16 1.21 10.31 1.02
C LYS A 16 2.19 9.81 2.08
N SER A 17 1.70 9.20 3.15
CA SER A 17 2.54 8.68 4.23
C SER A 17 3.08 7.28 3.92
N GLU A 18 4.10 6.86 4.67
CA GLU A 18 4.77 5.57 4.51
C GLU A 18 3.82 4.37 4.76
N LEU A 19 4.06 3.28 4.02
CA LEU A 19 3.32 2.03 4.08
C LEU A 19 4.17 0.92 4.70
N ASP A 20 3.59 0.17 5.64
CA ASP A 20 4.15 -1.10 6.12
C ASP A 20 3.66 -2.24 5.22
N TYR A 21 4.58 -3.08 4.74
CA TYR A 21 4.23 -4.34 4.07
C TYR A 21 4.24 -5.51 5.08
N LYS A 22 3.06 -6.09 5.35
CA LYS A 22 2.90 -7.21 6.29
C LYS A 22 1.84 -8.18 5.80
N LYS A 23 2.14 -9.49 5.80
CA LYS A 23 1.20 -10.55 5.41
C LYS A 23 0.48 -10.25 4.08
N GLU A 24 1.25 -9.86 3.07
CA GLU A 24 0.74 -9.54 1.72
C GLU A 24 -0.29 -8.40 1.70
N LYS A 25 -0.13 -7.42 2.60
CA LYS A 25 -0.95 -6.21 2.66
C LYS A 25 -0.06 -5.00 2.86
N LEU A 26 -0.51 -3.85 2.34
CA LEU A 26 0.08 -2.55 2.61
C LEU A 26 -0.77 -1.82 3.66
N ILE A 27 -0.13 -1.35 4.72
CA ILE A 27 -0.79 -0.70 5.84
C ILE A 27 -0.22 0.70 5.99
N CYS A 28 -1.05 1.74 5.87
CA CYS A 28 -0.57 3.10 6.09
C CYS A 28 -0.27 3.34 7.57
N LYS A 29 0.94 3.85 7.88
CA LYS A 29 1.33 4.17 9.27
C LYS A 29 0.50 5.31 9.87
N LYS A 30 -0.03 6.23 9.05
CA LYS A 30 -0.79 7.42 9.46
C LYS A 30 -2.31 7.16 9.50
N CYS A 31 -2.99 7.02 8.34
CA CYS A 31 -4.44 6.82 8.31
C CYS A 31 -4.93 5.38 8.61
N LYS A 32 -4.00 4.43 8.81
CA LYS A 32 -4.31 3.01 9.15
C LYS A 32 -5.14 2.24 8.11
N ARG A 33 -5.31 2.78 6.90
CA ARG A 33 -5.93 2.04 5.79
C ARG A 33 -5.09 0.82 5.43
N VAL A 34 -5.77 -0.25 5.05
CA VAL A 34 -5.18 -1.51 4.62
C VAL A 34 -5.53 -1.71 3.14
N PHE A 35 -4.51 -1.88 2.31
CA PHE A 35 -4.64 -2.18 0.89
C PHE A 35 -4.31 -3.65 0.66
N LYS A 36 -5.19 -4.35 -0.05
CA LYS A 36 -4.98 -5.75 -0.46
C LYS A 36 -4.01 -5.81 -1.64
N ILE A 37 -3.38 -6.96 -1.82
CA ILE A 37 -2.58 -7.27 -2.99
C ILE A 37 -3.21 -8.49 -3.66
N GLU A 38 -3.55 -8.34 -4.93
CA GLU A 38 -4.17 -9.37 -5.77
C GLU A 38 -3.32 -9.50 -7.05
N ASP A 39 -2.96 -10.72 -7.45
CA ASP A 39 -2.06 -10.98 -8.59
C ASP A 39 -0.72 -10.22 -8.57
N ASN A 40 -0.17 -9.99 -7.36
CA ASN A 40 1.02 -9.14 -7.12
C ASN A 40 0.80 -7.64 -7.45
N ILE A 41 -0.46 -7.19 -7.55
CA ILE A 41 -0.84 -5.79 -7.77
C ILE A 41 -1.54 -5.24 -6.51
N PRO A 42 -1.01 -4.19 -5.87
CA PRO A 42 -1.67 -3.55 -4.74
C PRO A 42 -2.89 -2.74 -5.18
N ILE A 43 -4.04 -3.00 -4.56
CA ILE A 43 -5.30 -2.28 -4.83
C ILE A 43 -5.34 -0.99 -4.00
N MET A 44 -4.81 0.10 -4.56
CA MET A 44 -4.65 1.40 -3.89
C MET A 44 -5.67 2.45 -4.34
N LEU A 45 -6.96 2.11 -4.28
CA LEU A 45 -8.02 3.03 -4.65
C LEU A 45 -8.21 4.15 -3.59
N PRO A 46 -8.27 5.42 -4.01
CA PRO A 46 -8.64 6.50 -3.10
C PRO A 46 -10.11 6.40 -2.69
N LYS A 47 -10.50 7.06 -1.59
CA LYS A 47 -11.88 7.00 -1.05
C LYS A 47 -12.96 7.52 -2.00
N ASN A 48 -12.58 8.30 -2.99
CA ASN A 48 -13.50 9.03 -3.87
C ASN A 48 -13.60 8.39 -5.27
N PHE A 49 -13.43 7.07 -5.38
CA PHE A 49 -13.54 6.33 -6.64
C PHE A 49 -14.96 5.83 -6.89
#